data_AF-A0A1M7T6K6-F1
#
_entry.id   AF-A0A1M7T6K6-F1
#
_cell.length_a   1.000
_cell.length_b   1.000
_cell.length_c   1.000
_cell.angle_alpha   90.00
_cell.angle_beta   90.00
_cell.angle_gamma   90.00
#
_symmetry.space_group_name_H-M   'P 1'
#
loop_
_entity.id
_entity.type
_entity.pdbx_description
1 polymer ?
#
loop_
_entity_poly.entity_id
_entity_poly.type
_entity_poly.pdbx_seq_one_letter_code
_entity_poly.pdbx_strand_id
1 'polypeptide(L)'
;MSKAFKLSFLVCLLFLTACSIKQTVEPITVQTDKTICIVEDPDVKEGFLQTYQQVLRERGYFFKVVHQGDSLQNCAITSTYTGLWRWDLALYLAYARIEVLQDGRRIGLAEYDSLSAGVNMGKFVRGETKIRELVEKLFPPLHTLQTTANPEPSTINKAELVVGGYSAERNLVADDQRVFDQVLQSAAAVEYTPLKVSTQVVAGTNYKFYTKAKTITPEQKTSYVYIYVFKPLGEDKPILTKIEPVELKQ
;
A
#
# COMPACT_ATOMS: atom_id res chain seq x y z
N MET A 1 25.70 -57.00 48.34
CA MET A 1 26.43 -57.04 47.06
C MET A 1 25.66 -56.24 46.02
N SER A 2 26.37 -55.40 45.24
CA SER A 2 25.95 -54.73 43.98
C SER A 2 24.85 -53.64 44.06
N LYS A 3 25.20 -52.34 44.12
CA LYS A 3 25.49 -51.38 43.00
C LYS A 3 24.27 -51.17 42.07
N ALA A 4 23.51 -50.09 42.21
CA ALA A 4 23.71 -48.72 41.68
C ALA A 4 23.32 -48.55 40.19
N PHE A 5 22.23 -47.82 39.93
CA PHE A 5 22.12 -46.93 38.76
C PHE A 5 21.09 -45.83 39.06
N LYS A 6 21.56 -44.68 39.57
CA LYS A 6 20.76 -43.46 39.68
C LYS A 6 20.75 -42.81 38.30
N LEU A 7 19.67 -42.96 37.54
CA LEU A 7 19.47 -42.21 36.30
C LEU A 7 19.01 -40.80 36.66
N SER A 8 20.00 -39.91 36.83
CA SER A 8 19.79 -38.47 36.92
C SER A 8 19.36 -37.97 35.54
N PHE A 9 18.05 -37.78 35.34
CA PHE A 9 17.52 -37.12 34.15
C PHE A 9 17.62 -35.61 34.39
N LEU A 10 18.74 -35.03 33.99
CA LEU A 10 18.96 -33.59 33.90
C LEU A 10 17.97 -33.03 32.86
N VAL A 11 16.79 -32.62 33.32
CA VAL A 11 15.83 -31.84 32.53
C VAL A 11 16.47 -30.48 32.28
N CYS A 12 17.13 -30.35 31.13
CA CYS A 12 17.63 -29.08 30.64
C CYS A 12 16.42 -28.21 30.30
N LEU A 13 16.04 -27.30 31.21
CA LEU A 13 15.12 -26.20 30.92
C LEU A 13 15.80 -25.29 29.89
N LEU A 14 15.61 -25.61 28.61
CA LEU A 14 15.86 -24.69 27.52
C LEU A 14 14.82 -23.56 27.62
N PHE A 15 15.19 -22.47 28.30
CA PHE A 15 14.51 -21.20 28.15
C PHE A 15 14.74 -20.71 26.72
N LEU A 16 13.84 -21.11 25.80
CA LEU A 16 13.73 -20.49 24.49
C LEU A 16 13.24 -19.05 24.71
N THR A 17 14.17 -18.11 24.85
CA THR A 17 13.86 -16.69 24.74
C THR A 17 13.48 -16.43 23.28
N ALA A 18 12.17 -16.47 23.01
CA ALA A 18 11.62 -16.08 21.73
C ALA A 18 12.03 -14.62 21.46
N CYS A 19 12.92 -14.40 20.50
CA CYS A 19 13.18 -13.07 19.97
C CYS A 19 11.89 -12.55 19.34
N SER A 20 11.21 -11.66 20.07
CA SER A 20 9.90 -11.16 19.71
C SER A 20 10.03 -9.95 18.77
N ILE A 21 9.35 -10.01 17.62
CA ILE A 21 9.12 -8.87 16.74
C ILE A 21 8.35 -7.82 17.54
N LYS A 22 8.86 -6.58 17.58
CA LYS A 22 8.19 -5.48 18.27
C LYS A 22 7.44 -4.64 17.25
N GLN A 23 6.14 -4.44 17.50
CA GLN A 23 5.33 -3.50 16.73
C GLN A 23 4.55 -2.63 17.72
N THR A 24 4.72 -1.31 17.60
CA THR A 24 4.05 -0.32 18.45
C THR A 24 3.34 0.67 17.55
N VAL A 25 2.06 0.93 17.80
CA VAL A 25 1.30 1.95 17.08
C VAL A 25 0.49 2.81 18.06
N GLU A 26 0.81 4.10 18.09
CA GLU A 26 0.09 5.17 18.76
C GLU A 26 -0.66 5.97 17.68
N PRO A 27 -1.98 5.76 17.49
CA PRO A 27 -2.75 6.43 16.45
C PRO A 27 -2.89 7.93 16.71
N ILE A 28 -3.03 8.71 15.64
CA ILE A 28 -3.34 10.14 15.77
C ILE A 28 -4.75 10.35 16.33
N THR A 29 -4.94 11.42 17.12
CA THR A 29 -6.27 11.82 17.58
C THR A 29 -6.97 12.62 16.48
N VAL A 30 -8.15 12.16 16.04
CA VAL A 30 -8.84 12.65 14.85
C VAL A 30 -9.43 14.05 15.04
N GLN A 31 -8.76 15.07 14.51
CA GLN A 31 -9.31 16.38 14.15
C GLN A 31 -8.39 16.98 13.06
N THR A 32 -8.68 16.81 11.76
CA THR A 32 -7.80 17.41 10.75
C THR A 32 -8.56 17.83 9.49
N ASP A 33 -8.88 19.12 9.45
CA ASP A 33 -9.03 19.95 8.26
C ASP A 33 -7.67 20.36 7.65
N LYS A 34 -6.56 19.98 8.30
CA LYS A 34 -5.19 20.40 7.97
C LYS A 34 -4.50 19.40 7.03
N THR A 35 -3.71 19.92 6.09
CA THR A 35 -2.90 19.09 5.18
C THR A 35 -1.68 18.53 5.90
N ILE A 36 -1.43 17.22 5.78
CA ILE A 36 -0.24 16.55 6.31
C ILE A 36 0.94 16.79 5.37
N CYS A 37 2.03 17.36 5.86
CA CYS A 37 3.28 17.45 5.12
C CYS A 37 4.13 16.20 5.37
N ILE A 38 4.25 15.34 4.36
CA ILE A 38 5.15 14.19 4.41
C ILE A 38 6.55 14.69 4.01
N VAL A 39 7.51 14.61 4.94
CA VAL A 39 8.91 14.91 4.66
C VAL A 39 9.53 13.69 4.00
N GLU A 40 9.91 13.82 2.74
CA GLU A 40 10.53 12.74 1.97
C GLU A 40 11.90 12.38 2.55
N ASP A 41 12.11 11.07 2.70
CA ASP A 41 13.42 10.49 2.97
C ASP A 41 13.91 9.80 1.67
N PRO A 42 14.89 10.39 0.96
CA PRO A 42 15.37 9.86 -0.32
C PRO A 42 16.15 8.55 -0.17
N ASP A 43 16.62 8.22 1.04
CA ASP A 43 17.34 6.97 1.31
C ASP A 43 16.38 5.78 1.49
N VAL A 44 15.07 6.05 1.57
CA VAL A 44 14.01 5.05 1.72
C VAL A 44 13.46 4.68 0.35
N LYS A 45 13.22 3.37 0.13
CA LYS A 45 12.68 2.87 -1.15
C LYS A 45 11.35 3.55 -1.51
N GLU A 46 11.22 3.93 -2.78
CA GLU A 46 10.04 4.64 -3.33
C GLU A 46 8.71 3.96 -2.99
N GLY A 47 8.65 2.62 -3.01
CA GLY A 47 7.44 1.85 -2.68
C GLY A 47 6.88 2.10 -1.28
N PHE A 48 7.72 2.56 -0.33
CA PHE A 48 7.26 2.98 1.00
C PHE A 48 6.41 4.23 0.92
N LEU A 49 6.93 5.29 0.29
CA LEU A 49 6.24 6.57 0.17
C LEU A 49 4.95 6.39 -0.63
N GLN A 50 4.98 5.61 -1.72
CA GLN A 50 3.79 5.31 -2.52
C GLN A 50 2.70 4.60 -1.68
N THR A 51 3.06 3.58 -0.90
CA THR A 51 2.14 2.87 -0.02
C THR A 51 1.56 3.80 1.05
N TYR A 52 2.41 4.65 1.63
CA TYR A 52 1.99 5.62 2.63
C TYR A 52 0.95 6.61 2.06
N GLN A 53 1.28 7.27 0.94
CA GLN A 53 0.37 8.18 0.24
C GLN A 53 -0.95 7.52 -0.14
N GLN A 54 -0.90 6.26 -0.60
CA GLN A 54 -2.10 5.51 -0.95
C GLN A 54 -3.02 5.32 0.26
N VAL A 55 -2.50 4.86 1.40
CA VAL A 55 -3.33 4.64 2.60
C VAL A 55 -3.90 5.96 3.13
N LEU A 56 -3.16 7.06 3.10
CA LEU A 56 -3.70 8.37 3.48
C LEU A 56 -4.88 8.79 2.59
N ARG A 57 -4.78 8.60 1.26
CA ARG A 57 -5.90 8.85 0.33
C ARG A 57 -7.11 7.99 0.66
N GLU A 58 -6.90 6.69 0.87
CA GLU A 58 -7.96 5.73 1.21
C GLU A 58 -8.66 6.06 2.54
N ARG A 59 -7.93 6.66 3.49
CA ARG A 59 -8.44 7.05 4.80
C ARG A 59 -9.04 8.48 4.84
N GLY A 60 -8.97 9.19 3.71
CA GLY A 60 -9.58 10.52 3.50
C GLY A 60 -8.69 11.70 3.89
N TYR A 61 -7.40 11.48 4.19
CA TYR A 61 -6.49 12.55 4.61
C TYR A 61 -5.92 13.33 3.41
N PHE A 62 -5.83 14.64 3.55
CA PHE A 62 -5.09 15.50 2.63
C PHE A 62 -3.61 15.52 3.00
N PHE A 63 -2.73 15.43 2.01
CA PHE A 63 -1.28 15.51 2.21
C PHE A 63 -0.56 16.16 1.03
N LYS A 64 0.67 16.60 1.28
CA LYS A 64 1.65 16.97 0.26
C LYS A 64 3.02 16.43 0.66
N VAL A 65 3.88 16.18 -0.32
CA VAL A 65 5.28 15.79 -0.09
C VAL A 65 6.15 17.05 -0.11
N VAL A 66 7.11 17.12 0.82
CA VAL A 66 8.12 18.18 0.90
C VAL A 66 9.50 17.54 1.03
N HIS A 67 10.54 18.19 0.53
CA HIS A 67 11.92 17.69 0.61
C HIS A 67 12.63 18.20 1.87
N GLN A 68 13.69 17.50 2.27
CA GLN A 68 14.54 17.96 3.38
C GLN A 68 15.19 19.30 3.02
N GLY A 69 14.92 20.32 3.83
CA GLY A 69 15.40 21.70 3.59
C GLY A 69 14.33 22.65 3.03
N ASP A 70 13.16 22.15 2.63
CA ASP A 70 12.02 23.01 2.31
C ASP A 70 11.53 23.75 3.56
N SER A 71 11.02 24.97 3.35
CA SER A 71 10.43 25.76 4.44
C SER A 71 9.16 25.09 4.97
N LEU A 72 9.24 24.49 6.16
CA LEU A 72 8.11 23.86 6.87
C LEU A 72 7.15 24.87 7.54
N GLN A 73 7.31 26.17 7.28
CA GLN A 73 6.57 27.26 7.93
C GLN A 73 5.05 27.17 7.77
N ASN A 74 4.56 26.45 6.74
CA ASN A 74 3.14 26.25 6.46
C ASN A 74 2.66 24.81 6.72
N CYS A 75 3.39 24.04 7.53
CA CYS A 75 3.10 22.65 7.83
C CYS A 75 2.74 22.49 9.32
N ALA A 76 1.47 22.76 9.65
CA ALA A 76 0.97 22.55 11.01
C ALA A 76 1.06 21.08 11.44
N ILE A 77 0.90 20.16 10.48
CA ILE A 77 1.12 18.72 10.69
C ILE A 77 2.25 18.28 9.77
N THR A 78 3.25 17.64 10.36
CA THR A 78 4.37 17.02 9.64
C THR A 78 4.42 15.54 9.94
N SER A 79 4.83 14.75 8.95
CA SER A 79 5.12 13.34 9.16
C SER A 79 6.44 12.97 8.52
N THR A 80 7.27 12.27 9.29
CA THR A 80 8.54 11.69 8.86
C THR A 80 8.41 10.18 8.82
N TYR A 81 9.19 9.55 7.95
CA TYR A 81 9.25 8.10 7.87
C TYR A 81 10.68 7.63 7.66
N THR A 82 10.98 6.44 8.16
CA THR A 82 12.26 5.76 8.00
C THR A 82 11.98 4.30 7.70
N GLY A 83 12.75 3.72 6.78
CA GLY A 83 12.67 2.31 6.45
C GLY A 83 14.06 1.73 6.24
N LEU A 84 14.31 0.54 6.80
CA LEU A 84 15.55 -0.21 6.55
C LEU A 84 15.19 -1.54 5.91
N TRP A 85 15.81 -1.82 4.75
CA TRP A 85 15.70 -3.09 4.06
C TRP A 85 16.99 -3.87 4.24
N ARG A 86 16.87 -5.17 4.52
CA ARG A 86 18.02 -6.07 4.46
C ARG A 86 17.93 -6.93 3.21
N TRP A 87 19.11 -7.34 2.72
CA TRP A 87 19.29 -8.15 1.51
C TRP A 87 19.75 -9.58 1.85
N ASP A 88 20.00 -9.88 3.12
CA ASP A 88 20.72 -11.07 3.60
C ASP A 88 19.93 -12.38 3.42
N LEU A 89 18.60 -12.37 3.35
CA LEU A 89 17.78 -13.58 3.12
C LEU A 89 16.62 -13.37 2.11
N ALA A 90 16.10 -12.15 1.99
CA ALA A 90 15.00 -11.71 1.14
C ALA A 90 15.01 -10.17 1.13
N LEU A 91 14.51 -9.46 0.12
CA LEU A 91 14.26 -8.01 0.28
C LEU A 91 13.09 -7.81 1.26
N TYR A 92 13.37 -7.80 2.56
CA TYR A 92 12.36 -7.62 3.60
C TYR A 92 12.58 -6.31 4.36
N LEU A 93 11.47 -5.70 4.77
CA LEU A 93 11.47 -4.54 5.65
C LEU A 93 11.92 -5.01 7.03
N ALA A 94 13.12 -4.64 7.45
CA ALA A 94 13.68 -5.03 8.74
C ALA A 94 13.26 -4.06 9.85
N TYR A 95 13.14 -2.78 9.50
CA TYR A 95 12.71 -1.71 10.38
C TYR A 95 11.84 -0.73 9.61
N ALA A 96 10.80 -0.21 10.26
CA ALA A 96 10.04 0.92 9.77
C ALA A 96 9.56 1.79 10.93
N ARG A 97 9.65 3.09 10.76
CA ARG A 97 9.11 4.07 11.69
C ARG A 97 8.39 5.17 10.93
N ILE A 98 7.22 5.56 11.41
CA ILE A 98 6.43 6.67 10.91
C ILE A 98 6.07 7.52 12.13
N GLU A 99 6.46 8.78 12.13
CA GLU A 99 6.18 9.72 13.20
C GLU A 99 5.32 10.86 12.67
N VAL A 100 4.37 11.33 13.49
CA VAL A 100 3.48 12.45 13.15
C VAL A 100 3.59 13.49 14.24
N LEU A 101 3.90 14.72 13.84
CA LEU A 101 4.02 15.86 14.72
C LEU A 101 2.99 16.92 14.33
N GLN A 102 2.36 17.52 15.33
CA GLN A 102 1.54 18.71 15.20
C GLN A 102 2.18 19.81 16.03
N ASP A 103 2.51 20.95 15.39
CA ASP A 103 3.13 22.10 16.05
C ASP A 103 4.38 21.72 16.88
N GLY A 104 5.18 20.78 16.35
CA GLY A 104 6.39 20.25 17.00
C GLY A 104 6.16 19.20 18.10
N ARG A 105 4.90 18.90 18.45
CA ARG A 105 4.56 17.86 19.42
C ARG A 105 4.16 16.56 18.72
N ARG A 106 4.74 15.43 19.15
CA ARG A 106 4.38 14.10 18.63
C ARG A 106 2.92 13.78 18.97
N ILE A 107 2.11 13.53 17.95
CA ILE A 107 0.69 13.15 18.05
C ILE A 107 0.42 11.73 17.53
N GLY A 108 1.39 11.08 16.90
CA GLY A 108 1.29 9.70 16.48
C GLY A 108 2.65 9.06 16.20
N LEU A 109 2.70 7.74 16.35
CA LEU A 109 3.88 6.92 16.08
C LEU A 109 3.44 5.55 15.58
N ALA A 110 4.05 5.05 14.51
CA ALA A 110 4.01 3.63 14.16
C ALA A 110 5.43 3.12 13.99
N GLU A 111 5.81 2.09 14.74
CA GLU A 111 7.13 1.49 14.70
C GLU A 111 7.02 -0.03 14.54
N TYR A 112 7.86 -0.57 13.67
CA TYR A 112 8.06 -1.98 13.43
C TYR A 112 9.54 -2.29 13.47
N ASP A 113 9.93 -3.20 14.37
CA ASP A 113 11.29 -3.68 14.52
C ASP A 113 11.31 -5.20 14.49
N SER A 114 11.97 -5.73 13.45
CA SER A 114 12.23 -7.16 13.27
C SER A 114 13.72 -7.50 13.24
N LEU A 115 14.59 -6.55 13.63
CA LEU A 115 16.05 -6.71 13.57
C LEU A 115 16.56 -7.87 14.44
N SER A 116 15.77 -8.30 15.43
CA SER A 116 16.10 -9.40 16.34
C SER A 116 15.40 -10.73 15.98
N ALA A 117 14.48 -10.75 15.00
CA ALA A 117 13.62 -11.91 14.75
C ALA A 117 14.32 -12.98 13.90
N GLY A 118 14.41 -14.20 14.43
CA GLY A 118 15.05 -15.35 13.78
C GLY A 118 14.33 -15.86 12.52
N VAL A 119 15.08 -16.67 11.75
CA VAL A 119 14.78 -17.18 10.40
C VAL A 119 13.39 -17.82 10.29
N ASN A 120 12.41 -17.06 9.76
CA ASN A 120 11.14 -17.61 9.30
C ASN A 120 10.87 -17.18 7.85
N MET A 121 11.35 -18.05 6.95
CA MET A 121 11.45 -17.90 5.50
C MET A 121 10.14 -18.23 4.77
N GLY A 122 9.18 -17.32 4.84
CA GLY A 122 8.00 -17.46 4.00
C GLY A 122 7.15 -16.22 3.99
N LYS A 123 7.51 -15.22 3.17
CA LYS A 123 6.63 -14.26 2.46
C LYS A 123 7.55 -13.23 1.77
N PHE A 124 7.84 -13.47 0.51
CA PHE A 124 8.37 -12.45 -0.41
C PHE A 124 7.20 -11.63 -0.98
N VAL A 125 6.41 -11.00 -0.09
CA VAL A 125 5.36 -9.98 -0.35
C VAL A 125 5.15 -9.12 0.94
N ARG A 126 6.08 -9.14 1.91
CA ARG A 126 5.83 -8.67 3.30
C ARG A 126 5.99 -7.17 3.57
N GLY A 127 6.84 -6.47 2.80
CA GLY A 127 7.24 -5.09 3.11
C GLY A 127 6.09 -4.09 2.99
N GLU A 128 5.49 -3.98 1.81
CA GLU A 128 4.37 -3.07 1.54
C GLU A 128 3.14 -3.39 2.40
N THR A 129 2.82 -4.67 2.59
CA THR A 129 1.73 -5.07 3.50
C THR A 129 1.97 -4.57 4.92
N LYS A 130 3.22 -4.63 5.41
CA LYS A 130 3.55 -4.13 6.74
C LYS A 130 3.47 -2.60 6.81
N ILE A 131 3.97 -1.90 5.80
CA ILE A 131 3.88 -0.44 5.71
C ILE A 131 2.42 0.00 5.71
N ARG A 132 1.59 -0.62 4.87
CA ARG A 132 0.13 -0.41 4.84
C ARG A 132 -0.48 -0.61 6.23
N GLU A 133 -0.21 -1.74 6.88
CA GLU A 133 -0.74 -2.03 8.21
C GLU A 133 -0.36 -0.96 9.26
N LEU A 134 0.90 -0.48 9.24
CA LEU A 134 1.37 0.58 10.14
C LEU A 134 0.62 1.88 9.89
N VAL A 135 0.50 2.30 8.63
CA VAL A 135 -0.20 3.55 8.27
C VAL A 135 -1.69 3.45 8.57
N GLU A 136 -2.34 2.33 8.28
CA GLU A 136 -3.77 2.12 8.56
C GLU A 136 -4.08 2.18 10.06
N LYS A 137 -3.19 1.65 10.90
CA LYS A 137 -3.31 1.73 12.35
C LYS A 137 -2.99 3.13 12.89
N LEU A 138 -2.05 3.83 12.26
CA LEU A 138 -1.65 5.18 12.66
C LEU A 138 -2.69 6.24 12.28
N PHE A 139 -3.33 6.09 11.12
CA PHE A 139 -4.30 7.01 10.54
C PHE A 139 -5.68 6.35 10.45
N PRO A 140 -6.49 6.40 11.53
CA PRO A 140 -7.85 5.87 11.51
C PRO A 140 -8.73 6.62 10.48
N PRO A 141 -9.81 6.02 9.94
CA PRO A 141 -10.66 6.68 8.95
C PRO A 141 -11.28 7.98 9.49
N LEU A 142 -11.33 9.04 8.66
CA LEU A 142 -11.94 10.32 9.05
C LEU A 142 -13.48 10.25 9.26
N HIS A 143 -14.16 9.21 8.77
CA HIS A 143 -15.60 9.03 8.92
C HIS A 143 -16.07 8.54 10.32
N THR A 144 -15.20 8.49 11.32
CA THR A 144 -15.54 7.89 12.63
C THR A 144 -16.08 8.89 13.67
N LEU A 145 -16.57 10.07 13.26
CA LEU A 145 -17.16 11.07 14.16
C LEU A 145 -18.67 11.28 13.98
N GLN A 146 -19.40 10.27 13.52
CA GLN A 146 -20.85 10.22 13.67
C GLN A 146 -21.34 8.80 13.95
N THR A 147 -21.11 8.26 15.15
CA THR A 147 -21.98 7.20 15.69
C THR A 147 -21.95 7.16 17.22
N THR A 148 -22.66 8.08 17.86
CA THR A 148 -23.37 7.78 19.11
C THR A 148 -24.87 7.93 18.84
N ALA A 149 -25.41 6.99 18.07
CA ALA A 149 -26.83 6.58 18.06
C ALA A 149 -27.06 5.67 16.85
N ASN A 150 -27.27 4.38 17.09
CA ASN A 150 -28.09 3.54 16.21
C ASN A 150 -29.55 3.65 16.71
N PRO A 151 -30.60 3.37 15.92
CA PRO A 151 -30.59 2.56 14.68
C PRO A 151 -31.46 3.09 13.50
N GLU A 152 -31.06 2.81 12.25
CA GLU A 152 -31.87 2.03 11.27
C GLU A 152 -31.08 1.82 9.96
N PRO A 153 -31.23 0.67 9.28
CA PRO A 153 -30.33 0.23 8.23
C PRO A 153 -30.78 0.74 6.86
N SER A 154 -30.08 1.73 6.31
CA SER A 154 -30.13 1.97 4.86
C SER A 154 -29.01 1.18 4.18
N THR A 155 -29.44 0.30 3.30
CA THR A 155 -28.69 -0.64 2.48
C THR A 155 -27.60 0.03 1.66
N ILE A 156 -26.36 0.01 2.14
CA ILE A 156 -25.18 0.19 1.28
C ILE A 156 -24.72 -1.21 0.85
N ASN A 157 -24.87 -1.50 -0.44
CA ASN A 157 -24.27 -2.68 -1.07
C ASN A 157 -22.74 -2.60 -0.92
N LYS A 158 -22.25 -3.31 0.09
CA LYS A 158 -20.84 -3.54 0.38
C LYS A 158 -20.26 -4.40 -0.74
N ALA A 159 -19.69 -3.78 -1.77
CA ALA A 159 -18.75 -4.46 -2.63
C ALA A 159 -17.50 -4.79 -1.78
N GLU A 160 -17.37 -6.07 -1.50
CA GLU A 160 -16.43 -6.70 -0.59
C GLU A 160 -14.97 -6.37 -0.94
N LEU A 161 -14.21 -5.86 0.02
CA LEU A 161 -12.76 -5.74 -0.07
C LEU A 161 -12.15 -7.15 -0.02
N VAL A 162 -12.05 -7.80 -1.18
CA VAL A 162 -11.39 -9.11 -1.30
C VAL A 162 -9.87 -8.88 -1.25
N VAL A 163 -9.21 -9.44 -0.23
CA VAL A 163 -7.74 -9.38 -0.11
C VAL A 163 -7.13 -10.02 -1.35
N GLY A 164 -6.34 -9.24 -2.10
CA GLY A 164 -5.74 -9.68 -3.37
C GLY A 164 -6.65 -9.57 -4.59
N GLY A 165 -7.81 -8.92 -4.50
CA GLY A 165 -8.65 -8.57 -5.65
C GLY A 165 -8.29 -7.22 -6.29
N TYR A 166 -8.87 -6.93 -7.45
CA TYR A 166 -8.88 -5.58 -8.01
C TYR A 166 -9.74 -4.65 -7.15
N SER A 167 -9.32 -3.40 -7.01
CA SER A 167 -10.12 -2.34 -6.40
C SER A 167 -11.43 -2.12 -7.16
N ALA A 168 -12.39 -1.46 -6.51
CA ALA A 168 -13.53 -0.86 -7.22
C ALA A 168 -13.04 0.06 -8.34
N GLU A 169 -13.85 0.18 -9.40
CA GLU A 169 -13.54 1.06 -10.53
C GLU A 169 -13.60 2.52 -10.10
N ARG A 170 -12.61 3.31 -10.55
CA ARG A 170 -12.52 4.75 -10.30
C ARG A 170 -12.13 5.51 -11.56
N ASN A 171 -12.29 6.84 -11.51
CA ASN A 171 -11.75 7.73 -12.55
C ASN A 171 -10.21 7.66 -12.56
N LEU A 172 -9.64 7.91 -13.74
CA LEU A 172 -8.19 8.01 -13.91
C LEU A 172 -7.65 9.27 -13.22
N VAL A 173 -6.44 9.15 -12.71
CA VAL A 173 -5.57 10.28 -12.34
C VAL A 173 -4.36 10.34 -13.28
N ALA A 174 -3.58 11.43 -13.21
CA ALA A 174 -2.45 11.66 -14.12
C ALA A 174 -1.48 10.49 -14.21
N ASP A 175 -1.21 9.82 -13.08
CA ASP A 175 -0.29 8.68 -13.03
C ASP A 175 -0.84 7.46 -13.77
N ASP A 176 -2.15 7.19 -13.69
CA ASP A 176 -2.78 6.09 -14.41
C ASP A 176 -2.70 6.33 -15.93
N GLN A 177 -2.90 7.58 -16.35
CA GLN A 177 -2.78 7.97 -17.75
C GLN A 177 -1.34 7.75 -18.26
N ARG A 178 -0.32 8.14 -17.47
CA ARG A 178 1.08 7.89 -17.84
C ARG A 178 1.38 6.39 -17.99
N VAL A 179 0.87 5.56 -17.09
CA VAL A 179 1.03 4.10 -17.19
C VAL A 179 0.37 3.56 -18.45
N PHE A 180 -0.84 4.04 -18.77
CA PHE A 180 -1.56 3.65 -19.98
C PHE A 180 -0.81 4.05 -21.26
N ASP A 181 -0.35 5.30 -21.32
CA ASP A 181 0.35 5.88 -22.49
C ASP A 181 1.70 5.20 -22.76
N GLN A 182 2.41 4.77 -21.71
CA GLN A 182 3.69 4.07 -21.85
C GLN A 182 3.55 2.71 -22.54
N VAL A 183 2.39 2.08 -22.42
CA VAL A 183 2.16 0.71 -22.87
C VAL A 183 1.53 0.66 -24.25
N LEU A 184 0.70 1.65 -24.59
CA LEU A 184 0.00 1.71 -25.86
C LEU A 184 0.75 2.61 -26.85
N GLN A 185 1.91 2.14 -27.27
CA GLN A 185 2.61 2.69 -28.43
C GLN A 185 2.00 2.11 -29.72
N SER A 186 1.16 2.93 -30.37
CA SER A 186 0.71 2.82 -31.77
C SER A 186 0.46 1.40 -32.32
N ALA A 187 -0.61 0.74 -31.87
CA ALA A 187 -1.28 -0.25 -32.71
C ALA A 187 -2.08 0.53 -33.78
N ALA A 188 -1.53 0.66 -34.99
CA ALA A 188 -1.93 1.62 -36.03
C ALA A 188 -3.40 1.56 -36.52
N ALA A 189 -4.23 0.64 -36.02
CA ALA A 189 -5.60 0.43 -36.49
C ALA A 189 -6.69 0.71 -35.46
N VAL A 190 -6.36 0.95 -34.19
CA VAL A 190 -7.35 1.16 -33.12
C VAL A 190 -6.91 2.27 -32.16
N GLU A 191 -7.77 3.26 -32.00
CA GLU A 191 -7.65 4.31 -31.00
C GLU A 191 -8.23 3.80 -29.67
N TYR A 192 -7.44 3.86 -28.60
CA TYR A 192 -7.85 3.46 -27.26
C TYR A 192 -7.96 4.68 -26.34
N THR A 193 -9.09 4.81 -25.65
CA THR A 193 -9.35 5.87 -24.68
C THR A 193 -9.73 5.26 -23.32
N PRO A 194 -8.89 5.37 -22.28
CA PRO A 194 -9.21 4.80 -20.98
C PRO A 194 -10.26 5.67 -20.27
N LEU A 195 -11.25 5.02 -19.64
CA LEU A 195 -12.39 5.69 -19.01
C LEU A 195 -12.42 5.47 -17.49
N LYS A 196 -12.13 4.25 -17.05
CA LYS A 196 -12.04 3.87 -15.63
C LYS A 196 -10.86 2.95 -15.41
N VAL A 197 -10.42 2.87 -14.16
CA VAL A 197 -9.33 2.00 -13.75
C VAL A 197 -9.67 1.29 -12.44
N SER A 198 -9.29 0.02 -12.37
CA SER A 198 -9.15 -0.74 -11.12
C SER A 198 -7.69 -1.15 -10.97
N THR A 199 -7.21 -1.21 -9.73
CA THR A 199 -5.82 -1.59 -9.43
C THR A 199 -5.76 -2.75 -8.45
N GLN A 200 -4.73 -3.58 -8.57
CA GLN A 200 -4.40 -4.66 -7.64
C GLN A 200 -2.91 -4.55 -7.31
N VAL A 201 -2.57 -4.54 -6.02
CA VAL A 201 -1.18 -4.50 -5.57
C VAL A 201 -0.60 -5.92 -5.60
N VAL A 202 0.59 -6.05 -6.17
CA VAL A 202 1.38 -7.30 -6.28
C VAL A 202 2.86 -6.96 -6.02
N ALA A 203 3.84 -7.68 -6.59
CA ALA A 203 5.22 -7.21 -6.66
C ALA A 203 5.36 -6.07 -7.70
N GLY A 204 4.63 -4.98 -7.49
CA GLY A 204 4.30 -3.97 -8.47
C GLY A 204 2.80 -3.65 -8.43
N THR A 205 2.23 -3.13 -9.51
CA THR A 205 0.79 -2.84 -9.60
C THR A 205 0.21 -3.42 -10.88
N ASN A 206 -0.82 -4.24 -10.73
CA ASN A 206 -1.69 -4.64 -11.82
C ASN A 206 -2.79 -3.59 -12.00
N TYR A 207 -2.96 -3.10 -13.22
CA TYR A 207 -4.01 -2.18 -13.63
C TYR A 207 -4.98 -2.91 -14.55
N LYS A 208 -6.27 -2.62 -14.40
CA LYS A 208 -7.35 -3.02 -15.31
C LYS A 208 -8.08 -1.77 -15.74
N PHE A 209 -7.86 -1.36 -17.00
CA PHE A 209 -8.47 -0.18 -17.59
C PHE A 209 -9.72 -0.55 -18.37
N TYR A 210 -10.87 -0.03 -17.95
CA TYR A 210 -12.06 -0.02 -18.79
C TYR A 210 -11.86 1.04 -19.88
N THR A 211 -11.79 0.58 -21.13
CA THR A 211 -11.25 1.37 -22.24
C THR A 211 -12.22 1.33 -23.40
N LYS A 212 -12.47 2.49 -24.00
CA LYS A 212 -13.15 2.60 -25.29
C LYS A 212 -12.14 2.33 -26.40
N ALA A 213 -12.47 1.40 -27.30
CA ALA A 213 -11.68 1.08 -28.48
C ALA A 213 -12.44 1.52 -29.74
N LYS A 214 -11.78 2.29 -30.61
CA LYS A 214 -12.37 2.82 -31.84
C LYS A 214 -11.48 2.45 -33.03
N THR A 215 -12.03 1.75 -34.02
CA THR A 215 -11.25 1.40 -35.21
C THR A 215 -10.98 2.64 -36.08
N ILE A 216 -9.76 2.74 -36.58
CA ILE A 216 -9.30 3.80 -37.49
C ILE A 216 -9.50 3.31 -38.93
N THR A 217 -10.71 2.82 -39.24
CA THR A 217 -11.16 2.36 -40.56
C THR A 217 -12.27 3.28 -41.07
N PRO A 218 -12.53 3.37 -42.40
CA PRO A 218 -13.63 4.19 -42.93
C PRO A 218 -14.98 3.88 -42.28
N GLU A 219 -15.24 2.60 -42.02
CA GLU A 219 -16.33 2.16 -41.16
C GLU A 219 -15.83 2.06 -39.70
N GLN A 220 -16.01 3.14 -38.94
CA GLN A 220 -15.56 3.21 -37.54
C GLN A 220 -16.46 2.35 -36.65
N LYS A 221 -15.88 1.33 -36.02
CA LYS A 221 -16.55 0.52 -35.00
C LYS A 221 -16.04 0.91 -33.63
N THR A 222 -16.98 1.20 -32.73
CA THR A 222 -16.70 1.42 -31.31
C THR A 222 -17.01 0.16 -30.52
N SER A 223 -16.07 -0.27 -29.68
CA SER A 223 -16.27 -1.33 -28.69
C SER A 223 -15.65 -0.92 -27.34
N TYR A 224 -15.90 -1.72 -26.31
CA TYR A 224 -15.28 -1.55 -25.00
C TYR A 224 -14.46 -2.79 -24.66
N VAL A 225 -13.29 -2.56 -24.08
CA VAL A 225 -12.33 -3.60 -23.71
C VAL A 225 -11.78 -3.33 -22.31
N TYR A 226 -11.41 -4.38 -21.59
CA TYR A 226 -10.50 -4.25 -20.46
C TYR A 226 -9.06 -4.42 -20.95
N ILE A 227 -8.21 -3.46 -20.60
CA ILE A 227 -6.77 -3.51 -20.86
C ILE A 227 -6.06 -3.74 -19.53
N TYR A 228 -5.28 -4.82 -19.46
CA TYR A 228 -4.53 -5.21 -18.28
C TYR A 228 -3.07 -4.83 -18.45
N VAL A 229 -2.53 -4.13 -17.46
CA VAL A 229 -1.14 -3.67 -17.44
C VAL A 229 -0.50 -4.08 -16.13
N PHE A 230 0.69 -4.65 -16.17
CA PHE A 230 1.51 -4.86 -14.99
C PHE A 230 2.66 -3.85 -14.96
N LYS A 231 2.72 -3.02 -13.92
CA LYS A 231 3.84 -2.12 -13.65
C LYS A 231 4.72 -2.74 -12.56
N PRO A 232 5.96 -3.19 -12.87
CA PRO A 232 6.89 -3.68 -11.85
C PRO A 232 7.34 -2.56 -10.89
N LEU A 233 7.99 -2.95 -9.79
CA LEU A 233 8.58 -1.99 -8.85
C LEU A 233 9.88 -1.39 -9.44
N GLY A 234 10.18 -0.13 -9.10
CA GLY A 234 11.38 0.57 -9.57
C GLY A 234 11.18 1.24 -10.94
N GLU A 235 12.25 1.32 -11.73
CA GLU A 235 12.27 2.06 -13.00
C GLU A 235 11.83 1.24 -14.23
N ASP A 236 11.48 -0.03 -14.02
CA ASP A 236 11.04 -0.92 -15.09
C ASP A 236 9.74 -0.42 -15.73
N LYS A 237 9.68 -0.50 -17.07
CA LYS A 237 8.52 -0.03 -17.85
C LYS A 237 7.29 -0.91 -17.60
N PRO A 238 6.07 -0.34 -17.59
CA PRO A 238 4.87 -1.13 -17.51
C PRO A 238 4.69 -2.02 -18.76
N ILE A 239 4.05 -3.16 -18.56
CA ILE A 239 3.92 -4.23 -19.55
C ILE A 239 2.44 -4.49 -19.83
N LEU A 240 2.04 -4.49 -21.10
CA LEU A 240 0.72 -4.96 -21.52
C LEU A 240 0.61 -6.47 -21.26
N THR A 241 -0.32 -6.90 -20.42
CA THR A 241 -0.48 -8.32 -20.10
C THR A 241 -1.65 -8.96 -20.83
N LYS A 242 -2.75 -8.23 -21.02
CA LYS A 242 -3.96 -8.76 -21.67
C LYS A 242 -4.85 -7.63 -22.21
N ILE A 243 -5.55 -7.88 -23.31
CA ILE A 243 -6.71 -7.08 -23.75
C ILE A 243 -7.88 -8.05 -23.92
N GLU A 244 -9.02 -7.77 -23.32
CA GLU A 244 -10.23 -8.60 -23.45
C GLU A 244 -11.46 -7.73 -23.74
N PRO A 245 -12.41 -8.22 -24.56
CA PRO A 245 -13.66 -7.51 -24.80
C PRO A 245 -14.51 -7.45 -23.53
N VAL A 246 -15.23 -6.34 -23.35
CA VAL A 246 -16.28 -6.25 -22.33
C VAL A 246 -17.51 -6.97 -22.88
N GLU A 247 -17.86 -8.10 -22.28
CA GLU A 247 -19.09 -8.81 -22.61
C GLU A 247 -20.30 -7.96 -22.23
N LEU A 248 -21.05 -7.52 -23.24
CA LEU A 248 -22.36 -6.92 -23.02
C LEU A 248 -23.30 -8.04 -22.61
N LYS A 249 -23.77 -8.03 -21.36
CA LYS A 249 -24.92 -8.86 -20.98
C LYS A 249 -26.09 -8.43 -21.87
N GLN A 250 -26.48 -9.32 -22.79
CA GLN A 250 -27.71 -9.20 -23.58
C GLN A 250 -28.93 -9.38 -22.68
#